data_AF-Q96E11-F1
#
_entry.id   AF-Q96E11-F1
#
_cell.length_a   1.000
_cell.length_b   1.000
_cell.length_c   1.000
_cell.angle_alpha   90.00
_cell.angle_beta   90.00
_cell.angle_gamma   90.00
#
_symmetry.space_group_name_H-M   'P 1'
#
loop_
_entity.id
_entity.type
_entity.pdbx_description
1 polymer ?
#
loop_
_entity_poly.entity_id
_entity_poly.type
_entity_poly.pdbx_seq_one_letter_code
_entity_poly.pdbx_strand_id
1 'polypeptide(L)'
;MALGLKCFRMVHPTFRNYLAASIRPVSEVTLKTVHERQHGHRQYMAYSAVPVRHFATKKAKAKGKGQSQTRVNINAALVEDIINLEEVNEEMKSVIEALKDNFNKTLNIRTSPGSLDKIAVVTADGKLALNQISQISMKSPQLILVNMASFPECTAAAIKAIRESGMNLNPEVEGTLIRVPIPQVTREHREMLVKLAKQNTNKAKDSLRKVRTNSMNKLKKSKDTVSEDTIRLIEKQISQMADDTVAELDRHLAVKTKELLG
;
A
#
# COMPACT_ATOMS: atom_id res chain seq x y z
N MET A 1 51.21 -14.96 3.18
CA MET A 1 51.36 -13.58 3.65
C MET A 1 49.96 -13.02 3.93
N ALA A 2 49.67 -12.73 5.22
CA ALA A 2 48.53 -11.99 5.84
C ALA A 2 47.08 -12.27 5.34
N LEU A 3 46.18 -13.02 6.01
CA LEU A 3 45.48 -12.86 7.31
C LEU A 3 44.60 -11.59 7.46
N GLY A 4 43.29 -11.80 7.64
CA GLY A 4 42.31 -10.76 7.96
C GLY A 4 40.98 -11.31 8.49
N LEU A 5 41.01 -12.02 9.63
CA LEU A 5 39.84 -12.34 10.45
C LEU A 5 39.74 -11.28 11.57
N LYS A 6 38.58 -10.64 11.77
CA LYS A 6 38.24 -9.99 13.04
C LYS A 6 36.73 -9.98 13.27
N CYS A 7 36.30 -10.89 14.15
CA CYS A 7 35.01 -10.85 14.83
C CYS A 7 35.05 -9.78 15.92
N PHE A 8 34.02 -8.93 15.98
CA PHE A 8 33.75 -8.05 17.13
C PHE A 8 32.53 -8.59 17.89
N ARG A 9 32.74 -8.78 19.19
CA ARG A 9 31.78 -9.17 20.23
C ARG A 9 31.78 -8.04 21.27
N MET A 10 30.70 -7.92 22.05
CA MET A 10 30.37 -6.89 23.07
C MET A 10 29.57 -5.73 22.44
N VAL A 11 28.46 -5.20 22.98
CA VAL A 11 28.25 -4.67 24.34
C VAL A 11 26.72 -4.56 24.66
N HIS A 12 26.34 -4.88 25.91
CA HIS A 12 25.13 -4.54 26.71
C HIS A 12 23.68 -4.78 26.27
N PRO A 13 22.84 -5.32 27.19
CA PRO A 13 21.45 -4.92 27.39
C PRO A 13 21.30 -3.97 28.59
N THR A 14 20.34 -3.05 28.51
CA THR A 14 20.05 -1.99 29.48
C THR A 14 18.59 -2.07 29.96
N PHE A 15 18.41 -1.94 31.29
CA PHE A 15 17.25 -1.41 32.05
C PHE A 15 15.89 -2.13 31.92
N ARG A 16 15.40 -2.87 32.93
CA ARG A 16 14.81 -2.47 34.25
C ARG A 16 13.52 -1.64 34.12
N ASN A 17 12.40 -2.21 34.59
CA ASN A 17 11.24 -1.63 35.29
C ASN A 17 10.15 -2.73 35.31
N TYR A 18 9.78 -3.37 36.42
CA TYR A 18 9.05 -2.94 37.63
C TYR A 18 7.70 -3.68 37.69
N LEU A 19 7.50 -4.28 38.87
CA LEU A 19 6.23 -4.49 39.56
C LEU A 19 5.25 -5.56 39.07
N ALA A 20 5.06 -6.51 39.98
CA ALA A 20 4.00 -7.49 40.06
C ALA A 20 2.61 -6.85 40.10
N ALA A 21 1.63 -7.48 39.44
CA ALA A 21 0.23 -7.32 39.78
C ALA A 21 -0.57 -8.56 39.36
N SER A 22 -1.02 -9.27 40.40
CA SER A 22 -2.35 -9.86 40.56
C SER A 22 -2.89 -10.83 39.52
N ILE A 23 -2.88 -12.09 39.96
CA ILE A 23 -3.86 -13.14 39.72
C ILE A 23 -5.31 -12.60 39.69
N ARG A 24 -6.09 -13.01 38.70
CA ARG A 24 -7.57 -13.08 38.73
C ARG A 24 -8.03 -14.28 37.90
N PRO A 25 -8.73 -15.25 38.51
CA PRO A 25 -9.82 -15.96 37.87
C PRO A 25 -11.13 -15.54 38.56
N VAL A 26 -12.08 -15.01 37.80
CA VAL A 26 -13.43 -14.71 38.32
C VAL A 26 -14.40 -15.27 37.30
N SER A 27 -15.10 -16.34 37.67
CA SER A 27 -16.57 -16.49 37.53
C SER A 27 -16.95 -17.95 37.77
N GLU A 28 -17.09 -18.32 39.05
CA GLU A 28 -17.99 -19.40 39.45
C GLU A 28 -19.04 -18.80 40.39
N VAL A 29 -20.28 -18.94 39.97
CA VAL A 29 -21.49 -18.49 40.66
C VAL A 29 -21.76 -19.46 41.80
N THR A 30 -21.76 -19.00 43.04
CA THR A 30 -22.29 -19.74 44.19
C THR A 30 -23.37 -18.90 44.87
N LEU A 31 -24.59 -19.44 44.88
CA LEU A 31 -25.75 -18.93 45.61
C LEU A 31 -25.49 -19.04 47.12
N LYS A 32 -25.76 -17.96 47.87
CA LYS A 32 -25.97 -18.04 49.32
C LYS A 32 -27.29 -17.38 49.68
N THR A 33 -28.07 -18.19 50.37
CA THR A 33 -29.43 -18.01 50.84
C THR A 33 -29.53 -16.93 51.91
N VAL A 34 -30.58 -16.12 51.81
CA VAL A 34 -31.01 -15.14 52.82
C VAL A 34 -31.59 -15.88 54.02
N HIS A 35 -31.10 -15.54 55.22
CA HIS A 35 -31.70 -15.97 56.49
C HIS A 35 -32.93 -15.10 56.75
N GLU A 36 -34.12 -15.68 56.63
CA GLU A 36 -35.35 -15.10 57.17
C GLU A 36 -35.93 -16.06 58.21
N ARG A 37 -36.23 -15.50 59.40
CA ARG A 37 -36.83 -16.22 60.52
C ARG A 37 -38.22 -16.68 60.12
N GLN A 38 -38.55 -17.95 60.35
CA GLN A 38 -39.85 -18.33 60.91
C GLN A 38 -39.88 -19.80 61.34
N HIS A 39 -40.68 -20.04 62.37
CA HIS A 39 -40.93 -21.31 63.03
C HIS A 39 -41.31 -22.46 62.10
N GLY A 40 -40.97 -23.69 62.52
CA GLY A 40 -41.71 -24.88 62.11
C GLY A 40 -40.81 -26.04 61.74
N HIS A 41 -40.98 -27.14 62.47
CA HIS A 41 -40.62 -28.49 62.04
C HIS A 41 -40.85 -28.71 60.53
N ARG A 42 -39.92 -29.41 59.86
CA ARG A 42 -40.16 -30.75 59.25
C ARG A 42 -39.39 -30.99 57.94
N GLN A 43 -38.51 -31.99 58.03
CA GLN A 43 -38.16 -33.07 57.08
C GLN A 43 -37.84 -32.76 55.61
N TYR A 44 -36.69 -33.30 55.20
CA TYR A 44 -36.08 -33.29 53.86
C TYR A 44 -36.90 -34.04 52.80
N MET A 45 -36.93 -33.49 51.58
CA MET A 45 -37.25 -34.20 50.33
C MET A 45 -36.09 -33.98 49.35
N ALA A 46 -35.54 -35.07 48.81
CA ALA A 46 -34.45 -35.05 47.83
C ALA A 46 -35.01 -34.95 46.40
N TYR A 47 -34.48 -34.02 45.58
CA TYR A 47 -34.75 -33.97 44.14
C TYR A 47 -33.52 -34.46 43.36
N SER A 48 -33.74 -35.34 42.39
CA SER A 48 -32.74 -35.94 41.50
C SER A 48 -32.11 -34.89 40.57
N ALA A 49 -30.78 -34.76 40.61
CA ALA A 49 -30.02 -33.92 39.69
C ALA A 49 -29.82 -34.59 38.31
N VAL A 50 -30.15 -33.88 37.24
CA VAL A 50 -29.99 -34.33 35.83
C VAL A 50 -28.52 -34.17 35.40
N PRO A 51 -27.89 -35.17 34.76
CA PRO A 51 -26.49 -35.06 34.34
C PRO A 51 -26.35 -34.18 33.07
N VAL A 52 -25.61 -33.08 33.17
CA VAL A 52 -25.22 -32.22 32.03
C VAL A 52 -23.95 -32.79 31.38
N ARG A 53 -24.00 -33.08 30.07
CA ARG A 53 -22.84 -33.50 29.28
C ARG A 53 -22.05 -32.27 28.81
N HIS A 54 -20.81 -32.12 29.28
CA HIS A 54 -19.87 -31.14 28.73
C HIS A 54 -19.27 -31.65 27.40
N PHE A 55 -19.50 -30.91 26.30
CA PHE A 55 -18.83 -31.20 25.03
C PHE A 55 -17.33 -30.90 25.13
N ALA A 56 -16.50 -31.82 24.61
CA ALA A 56 -15.06 -31.66 24.57
C ALA A 56 -14.66 -30.44 23.71
N THR A 57 -14.03 -29.45 24.33
CA THR A 57 -13.33 -28.39 23.60
C THR A 57 -12.13 -28.99 22.88
N LYS A 58 -12.06 -28.88 21.54
CA LYS A 58 -10.86 -29.23 20.78
C LYS A 58 -9.66 -28.50 21.40
N LYS A 59 -8.67 -29.26 21.88
CA LYS A 59 -7.33 -28.73 22.17
C LYS A 59 -6.91 -27.87 20.99
N ALA A 60 -6.78 -26.56 21.20
CA ALA A 60 -6.17 -25.68 20.23
C ALA A 60 -4.76 -26.20 19.99
N LYS A 61 -4.51 -26.77 18.80
CA LYS A 61 -3.15 -26.94 18.30
C LYS A 61 -2.54 -25.55 18.33
N ALA A 62 -1.59 -25.33 19.24
CA ALA A 62 -0.72 -24.18 19.18
C ALA A 62 -0.12 -24.19 17.77
N LYS A 63 -0.59 -23.28 16.90
CA LYS A 63 0.07 -23.01 15.63
C LYS A 63 1.48 -22.59 16.01
N GLY A 64 2.43 -23.50 15.83
CA GLY A 64 3.85 -23.18 15.89
C GLY A 64 4.05 -21.92 15.04
N LYS A 65 4.84 -20.97 15.58
CA LYS A 65 5.33 -19.78 14.86
C LYS A 65 5.48 -20.15 13.40
N GLY A 66 4.62 -19.55 12.55
CA GLY A 66 4.46 -19.96 11.16
C GLY A 66 5.83 -20.12 10.53
N GLN A 67 6.16 -21.33 10.07
CA GLN A 67 7.26 -21.50 9.15
C GLN A 67 6.98 -20.55 8.00
N SER A 68 7.78 -19.49 7.88
CA SER A 68 7.83 -18.63 6.72
C SER A 68 7.90 -19.57 5.52
N GLN A 69 6.90 -19.53 4.65
CA GLN A 69 6.83 -20.43 3.49
C GLN A 69 8.18 -20.37 2.78
N THR A 70 8.90 -21.50 2.70
CA THR A 70 10.22 -21.56 2.08
C THR A 70 10.09 -21.00 0.66
N ARG A 71 10.81 -19.91 0.38
CA ARG A 71 10.80 -19.28 -0.94
C ARG A 71 11.31 -20.31 -1.95
N VAL A 72 10.53 -20.55 -2.98
CA VAL A 72 10.87 -21.49 -4.04
C VAL A 72 11.67 -20.72 -5.08
N ASN A 73 12.98 -20.88 -5.07
CA ASN A 73 13.87 -20.29 -6.05
C ASN A 73 14.28 -21.39 -7.03
N ILE A 74 13.58 -21.50 -8.17
CA ILE A 74 14.01 -22.37 -9.26
C ILE A 74 14.95 -21.54 -10.15
N ASN A 75 16.05 -22.15 -10.60
CA ASN A 75 16.90 -21.54 -11.60
C ASN A 75 16.10 -21.36 -12.89
N ALA A 76 15.97 -20.11 -13.36
CA ALA A 76 15.19 -19.77 -14.56
C ALA A 76 15.60 -20.61 -15.78
N ALA A 77 16.91 -20.90 -15.91
CA ALA A 77 17.47 -21.71 -17.00
C ALA A 77 16.92 -23.15 -17.08
N LEU A 78 16.40 -23.72 -15.98
CA LEU A 78 15.81 -25.07 -16.00
C LEU A 78 14.35 -25.06 -16.50
N VAL A 79 13.72 -23.89 -16.56
CA VAL A 79 12.29 -23.71 -16.80
C VAL A 79 12.01 -22.94 -18.09
N GLU A 80 13.05 -22.34 -18.70
CA GLU A 80 12.95 -21.48 -19.88
C GLU A 80 12.19 -22.16 -21.04
N ASP A 81 12.38 -23.47 -21.22
CA ASP A 81 11.68 -24.28 -22.24
C ASP A 81 10.16 -24.40 -22.00
N ILE A 82 9.70 -24.21 -20.75
CA ILE A 82 8.31 -24.42 -20.32
C ILE A 82 7.58 -23.08 -20.26
N ILE A 83 8.18 -22.10 -19.60
CA ILE A 83 7.64 -20.75 -19.46
C ILE A 83 8.76 -19.74 -19.25
N ASN A 84 8.71 -18.62 -19.97
CA ASN A 84 9.63 -17.52 -19.76
C ASN A 84 9.22 -16.74 -18.50
N LEU A 85 9.92 -16.99 -17.40
CA LEU A 85 9.70 -16.29 -16.12
C LEU A 85 10.15 -14.82 -16.15
N GLU A 86 11.06 -14.46 -17.05
CA GLU A 86 11.53 -13.08 -17.22
C GLU A 86 10.43 -12.23 -17.86
N GLU A 87 9.78 -12.73 -18.92
CA GLU A 87 8.61 -12.10 -19.56
C GLU A 87 7.51 -11.80 -18.52
N VAL A 88 7.19 -12.78 -17.67
CA VAL A 88 6.18 -12.61 -16.61
C VAL A 88 6.60 -11.54 -15.60
N ASN A 89 7.89 -11.48 -15.24
CA ASN A 89 8.41 -10.45 -14.34
C ASN A 89 8.35 -9.05 -14.98
N GLU A 90 8.65 -8.94 -16.27
CA GLU A 90 8.55 -7.69 -17.03
C GLU A 90 7.11 -7.20 -17.13
N GLU A 91 6.15 -8.09 -17.41
CA GLU A 91 4.72 -7.75 -17.39
C GLU A 91 4.27 -7.26 -16.00
N MET A 92 4.71 -7.92 -14.93
CA MET A 92 4.42 -7.50 -13.55
C MET A 92 5.01 -6.13 -13.24
N LYS A 93 6.27 -5.87 -13.63
CA LYS A 93 6.91 -4.55 -13.48
C LYS A 93 6.20 -3.47 -14.29
N SER A 94 5.77 -3.79 -15.51
CA SER A 94 4.99 -2.88 -16.35
C SER A 94 3.68 -2.45 -15.68
N VAL A 95 3.00 -3.37 -14.99
CA VAL A 95 1.80 -3.05 -14.17
C VAL A 95 2.15 -2.09 -13.02
N ILE A 96 3.29 -2.27 -12.34
CA ILE A 96 3.74 -1.36 -11.28
C ILE A 96 4.06 0.03 -11.84
N GLU A 97 4.80 0.12 -12.94
CA GLU A 97 5.14 1.40 -13.57
C GLU A 97 3.89 2.13 -14.08
N ALA A 98 2.93 1.40 -14.66
CA ALA A 98 1.64 1.98 -15.04
C ALA A 98 0.87 2.52 -13.82
N LEU A 99 0.91 1.83 -12.66
CA LEU A 99 0.30 2.35 -11.44
C LEU A 99 1.01 3.62 -10.96
N LYS A 100 2.35 3.64 -10.94
CA LYS A 100 3.16 4.80 -10.54
C LYS A 100 2.89 6.01 -11.42
N ASP A 101 2.83 5.82 -12.74
CA ASP A 101 2.49 6.87 -13.70
C ASP A 101 1.07 7.40 -13.47
N ASN A 102 0.08 6.52 -13.27
CA ASN A 102 -1.29 6.91 -12.94
C ASN A 102 -1.37 7.71 -11.64
N PHE A 103 -0.63 7.30 -10.61
CA PHE A 103 -0.55 8.05 -9.34
C PHE A 103 0.03 9.45 -9.56
N ASN A 104 1.12 9.56 -10.32
CA ASN A 104 1.76 10.85 -10.60
C ASN A 104 0.89 11.78 -11.46
N LYS A 105 0.03 11.24 -12.32
CA LYS A 105 -0.89 12.00 -13.18
C LYS A 105 -2.16 12.44 -12.45
N THR A 106 -2.75 11.57 -11.65
CA THR A 106 -4.11 11.77 -11.09
C THR A 106 -4.13 12.24 -9.64
N LEU A 107 -3.12 11.89 -8.84
CA LEU A 107 -3.13 12.07 -7.38
C LEU A 107 -2.27 13.23 -6.88
N ASN A 108 -1.93 14.20 -7.74
CA ASN A 108 -1.14 15.34 -7.30
C ASN A 108 -2.03 16.29 -6.49
N ILE A 109 -1.61 16.62 -5.26
CA ILE A 109 -2.20 17.75 -4.53
C ILE A 109 -1.82 19.00 -5.33
N ARG A 110 -2.82 19.75 -5.77
CA ARG A 110 -2.71 20.92 -6.67
C ARG A 110 -1.82 22.08 -6.14
N THR A 111 -1.09 21.88 -5.05
CA THR A 111 -0.24 22.84 -4.34
C THR A 111 1.25 22.69 -4.66
N SER A 112 1.70 21.59 -5.30
CA SER A 112 3.12 21.40 -5.55
C SER A 112 3.60 22.21 -6.77
N PRO A 113 4.76 22.90 -6.72
CA PRO A 113 5.31 23.65 -7.85
C PRO A 113 5.45 22.80 -9.12
N GLY A 114 5.84 21.54 -8.95
CA GLY A 114 5.99 20.57 -10.05
C GLY A 114 4.69 20.22 -10.78
N SER A 115 3.52 20.64 -10.27
CA SER A 115 2.24 20.49 -10.98
C SER A 115 2.19 21.36 -12.23
N LEU A 116 2.83 22.54 -12.19
CA LEU A 116 2.81 23.51 -13.29
C LEU A 116 3.84 23.16 -14.37
N ASP A 117 4.92 22.46 -14.02
CA ASP A 117 6.02 22.12 -14.95
C ASP A 117 5.56 21.37 -16.20
N LYS A 118 4.51 20.54 -16.07
CA LYS A 118 3.97 19.68 -17.14
C LYS A 118 2.95 20.38 -18.04
N ILE A 119 2.57 21.62 -17.72
CA ILE A 119 1.60 22.37 -18.51
C ILE A 119 2.26 22.71 -19.85
N ALA A 120 1.62 22.29 -20.93
CA ALA A 120 2.09 22.58 -22.26
C ALA A 120 1.58 23.94 -22.72
N VAL A 121 2.50 24.81 -23.11
CA VAL A 121 2.25 26.15 -23.62
C VAL A 121 2.42 26.12 -25.14
N VAL A 122 1.40 26.61 -25.85
CA VAL A 122 1.45 26.74 -27.31
C VAL A 122 1.99 28.14 -27.62
N THR A 123 3.22 28.21 -28.12
CA THR A 123 3.88 29.43 -28.58
C THR A 123 3.91 29.46 -30.11
N ALA A 124 4.45 30.54 -30.70
CA ALA A 124 4.61 30.63 -32.15
C ALA A 124 5.59 29.57 -32.69
N ASP A 125 6.60 29.20 -31.89
CA ASP A 125 7.65 28.24 -32.27
C ASP A 125 7.24 26.77 -32.08
N GLY A 126 6.08 26.53 -31.46
CA GLY A 126 5.54 25.19 -31.23
C GLY A 126 5.01 24.99 -29.81
N LYS A 127 4.89 23.72 -29.41
CA LYS A 127 4.40 23.33 -28.08
C LYS A 127 5.58 23.07 -27.14
N LEU A 128 5.76 23.94 -26.16
CA LEU A 128 6.82 23.86 -25.15
C LEU A 128 6.25 23.60 -23.76
N ALA A 129 7.04 23.03 -22.86
CA ALA A 129 6.62 22.90 -21.46
C ALA A 129 6.84 24.23 -20.71
N LEU A 130 5.96 24.55 -19.75
CA LEU A 130 6.04 25.79 -18.99
C LEU A 130 7.40 25.97 -18.28
N ASN A 131 8.00 24.89 -17.79
CA ASN A 131 9.32 24.91 -17.14
C ASN A 131 10.48 25.30 -18.10
N GLN A 132 10.31 25.17 -19.42
CA GLN A 132 11.36 25.52 -20.39
C GLN A 132 11.39 27.02 -20.70
N ILE A 133 10.24 27.69 -20.59
CA ILE A 133 10.07 29.11 -20.92
C ILE A 133 10.00 30.00 -19.68
N SER A 134 9.92 29.41 -18.49
CA SER A 134 9.67 30.13 -17.24
C SER A 134 10.42 29.53 -16.08
N GLN A 135 10.69 30.36 -15.07
CA GLN A 135 11.21 29.92 -13.79
C GLN A 135 10.08 29.88 -12.76
N ILE A 136 9.76 28.68 -12.26
CA ILE A 136 8.69 28.46 -11.29
C ILE A 136 9.28 28.47 -9.87
N SER A 137 8.73 29.31 -8.99
CA SER A 137 9.16 29.43 -7.60
C SER A 137 7.97 29.54 -6.67
N MET A 138 8.06 28.93 -5.49
CA MET A 138 7.01 28.99 -4.49
C MET A 138 7.29 30.13 -3.51
N LYS A 139 6.40 31.12 -3.43
CA LYS A 139 6.50 32.22 -2.46
C LYS A 139 5.82 31.87 -1.13
N SER A 140 4.67 31.21 -1.21
CA SER A 140 3.96 30.65 -0.06
C SER A 140 3.19 29.40 -0.48
N PRO A 141 2.72 28.53 0.44
CA PRO A 141 1.92 27.36 0.09
C PRO A 141 0.64 27.65 -0.72
N GLN A 142 0.16 28.90 -0.69
CA GLN A 142 -1.03 29.37 -1.40
C GLN A 142 -0.71 30.27 -2.60
N LEU A 143 0.57 30.54 -2.87
CA LEU A 143 0.99 31.45 -3.94
C LEU A 143 2.27 30.95 -4.62
N ILE A 144 2.12 30.57 -5.88
CA ILE A 144 3.25 30.24 -6.77
C ILE A 144 3.52 31.42 -7.69
N LEU A 145 4.80 31.69 -7.93
CA LEU A 145 5.28 32.69 -8.86
C LEU A 145 5.89 31.99 -10.07
N VAL A 146 5.44 32.38 -11.26
CA VAL A 146 6.00 31.96 -12.54
C VAL A 146 6.65 33.18 -13.18
N ASN A 147 7.97 33.16 -13.28
CA ASN A 147 8.76 34.26 -13.85
C ASN A 147 9.03 34.00 -15.32
N MET A 148 8.54 34.90 -16.19
CA MET A 148 8.66 34.84 -17.65
C MET A 148 9.76 35.77 -18.19
N ALA A 149 10.71 36.22 -17.37
CA ALA A 149 11.71 37.22 -17.76
C ALA A 149 12.54 36.87 -19.01
N SER A 150 12.72 35.57 -19.31
CA SER A 150 13.45 35.11 -20.51
C SER A 150 12.66 35.29 -21.80
N PHE A 151 11.32 35.18 -21.75
CA PHE A 151 10.44 35.21 -22.91
C PHE A 151 9.16 36.00 -22.59
N PRO A 152 9.25 37.34 -22.45
CA PRO A 152 8.12 38.18 -22.07
C PRO A 152 6.93 38.06 -23.06
N GLU A 153 7.18 37.81 -24.34
CA GLU A 153 6.18 37.58 -25.38
C GLU A 153 5.34 36.32 -25.14
N CYS A 154 5.89 35.32 -24.44
CA CYS A 154 5.19 34.07 -24.13
C CYS A 154 4.27 34.18 -22.90
N THR A 155 4.29 35.31 -22.19
CA THR A 155 3.52 35.51 -20.94
C THR A 155 2.02 35.27 -21.15
N ALA A 156 1.44 35.80 -22.24
CA ALA A 156 0.02 35.62 -22.54
C ALA A 156 -0.34 34.16 -22.85
N ALA A 157 0.55 33.44 -23.55
CA ALA A 157 0.38 32.02 -23.86
C ALA A 157 0.45 31.16 -22.59
N ALA A 158 1.37 31.48 -21.67
CA ALA A 158 1.50 30.80 -20.38
C ALA A 158 0.25 30.98 -19.50
N ILE A 159 -0.30 32.19 -19.43
CA ILE A 159 -1.56 32.49 -18.71
C ILE A 159 -2.71 31.63 -19.25
N LYS A 160 -2.85 31.57 -20.58
CA LYS A 160 -3.87 30.76 -21.24
C LYS A 160 -3.70 29.27 -20.91
N ALA A 161 -2.48 28.75 -21.03
CA ALA A 161 -2.19 27.35 -20.75
C ALA A 161 -2.45 26.96 -19.28
N ILE A 162 -2.11 27.84 -18.32
CA ILE A 162 -2.39 27.61 -16.89
C ILE A 162 -3.90 27.56 -16.65
N ARG A 163 -4.68 28.45 -17.27
CA ARG A 163 -6.15 28.48 -17.15
C ARG A 163 -6.80 27.23 -17.78
N GLU A 164 -6.26 26.74 -18.89
CA GLU A 164 -6.76 25.56 -19.62
C GLU A 164 -6.27 24.21 -19.06
N SER A 165 -5.30 24.21 -18.14
CA SER A 165 -4.68 23.00 -17.56
C SER A 165 -5.63 22.05 -16.80
N GLY A 166 -6.90 22.43 -16.62
CA GLY A 166 -7.89 21.67 -15.84
C GLY A 166 -7.70 21.77 -14.32
N MET A 167 -6.74 22.58 -13.85
CA MET A 167 -6.50 22.79 -12.42
C MET A 167 -7.45 23.84 -11.79
N ASN A 168 -8.21 24.57 -12.61
CA ASN A 168 -9.11 25.67 -12.21
C ASN A 168 -8.39 26.75 -11.39
N LEU A 169 -7.21 27.16 -11.86
CA LEU A 169 -6.41 28.21 -11.25
C LEU A 169 -6.68 29.56 -11.96
N ASN A 170 -6.65 30.66 -11.21
CA ASN A 170 -6.80 32.00 -11.76
C ASN A 170 -5.46 32.75 -11.72
N PRO A 171 -4.63 32.66 -12.78
CA PRO A 171 -3.36 33.39 -12.84
C PRO A 171 -3.58 34.90 -12.95
N GLU A 172 -2.86 35.68 -12.15
CA GLU A 172 -2.79 37.14 -12.17
C GLU A 172 -1.42 37.58 -12.72
N VAL A 173 -1.40 38.56 -13.62
CA VAL A 173 -0.15 39.02 -14.26
C VAL A 173 0.30 40.36 -13.69
N GLU A 174 1.60 40.47 -13.41
CA GLU A 174 2.29 41.68 -12.97
C GLU A 174 3.57 41.83 -13.79
N GLY A 175 3.44 42.46 -14.97
CA GLY A 175 4.53 42.58 -15.94
C GLY A 175 4.97 41.21 -16.47
N THR A 176 6.20 40.79 -16.15
CA THR A 176 6.76 39.48 -16.52
C THR A 176 6.55 38.40 -15.45
N LEU A 177 5.91 38.74 -14.33
CA LEU A 177 5.64 37.82 -13.22
C LEU A 177 4.17 37.38 -13.25
N ILE A 178 3.92 36.08 -13.23
CA ILE A 178 2.57 35.51 -13.11
C ILE A 178 2.40 34.96 -11.70
N ARG A 179 1.42 35.48 -10.97
CA ARG A 179 1.00 35.03 -9.64
C ARG A 179 -0.11 34.00 -9.81
N VAL A 180 0.12 32.79 -9.30
CA VAL A 180 -0.85 31.71 -9.34
C VAL A 180 -1.32 31.43 -7.91
N PRO A 181 -2.44 32.01 -7.47
CA PRO A 181 -3.05 31.69 -6.19
C PRO A 181 -3.59 30.26 -6.22
N ILE A 182 -3.24 29.47 -5.22
CA ILE A 182 -3.69 28.09 -5.07
C ILE A 182 -4.71 28.02 -3.93
N PRO A 183 -5.95 27.62 -4.22
CA PRO A 183 -6.96 27.41 -3.19
C PRO A 183 -6.50 26.37 -2.17
N GLN A 184 -6.85 26.58 -0.91
CA GLN A 184 -6.61 25.57 0.12
C GLN A 184 -7.39 24.29 -0.20
N VAL A 185 -6.71 23.16 -0.15
CA VAL A 185 -7.31 21.86 -0.41
C VAL A 185 -8.01 21.37 0.85
N THR A 186 -9.34 21.17 0.77
CA THR A 186 -10.14 20.66 1.89
C THR A 186 -9.77 19.21 2.22
N ARG A 187 -10.00 18.80 3.47
CA ARG A 187 -9.81 17.40 3.89
C ARG A 187 -10.64 16.43 3.06
N GLU A 188 -11.88 16.80 2.72
CA GLU A 188 -12.76 16.01 1.86
C GLU A 188 -12.13 15.71 0.48
N HIS A 189 -11.43 16.70 -0.10
CA HIS A 189 -10.72 16.49 -1.37
C HIS A 189 -9.54 15.53 -1.22
N ARG A 190 -8.77 15.64 -0.13
CA ARG A 190 -7.69 14.69 0.16
C ARG A 190 -8.23 13.26 0.31
N GLU A 191 -9.35 13.09 1.01
CA GLU A 191 -10.01 11.79 1.17
C GLU A 191 -10.55 11.24 -0.17
N MET A 192 -11.04 12.10 -1.07
CA MET A 192 -11.43 11.71 -2.43
C MET A 192 -10.23 11.20 -3.25
N LEU A 193 -9.06 11.86 -3.16
CA LEU A 193 -7.83 11.40 -3.83
C LEU A 193 -7.38 10.04 -3.30
N VAL A 194 -7.48 9.80 -1.98
CA VAL A 194 -7.16 8.48 -1.39
C VAL A 194 -8.10 7.39 -1.94
N LYS A 195 -9.40 7.69 -2.11
CA LYS A 195 -10.35 6.75 -2.74
C LYS A 195 -9.97 6.44 -4.20
N LEU A 196 -9.58 7.46 -4.97
CA LEU A 196 -9.10 7.27 -6.35
C LEU A 196 -7.81 6.44 -6.39
N ALA A 197 -6.88 6.68 -5.47
CA ALA A 197 -5.66 5.87 -5.33
C ALA A 197 -6.00 4.39 -5.13
N LYS A 198 -6.95 4.10 -4.23
CA LYS A 198 -7.41 2.74 -3.98
C LYS A 198 -8.05 2.10 -5.21
N GLN A 199 -8.85 2.83 -5.97
CA GLN A 199 -9.45 2.34 -7.21
C GLN A 199 -8.38 2.00 -8.26
N ASN A 200 -7.37 2.86 -8.43
CA ASN A 200 -6.25 2.60 -9.35
C ASN A 200 -5.43 1.38 -8.92
N THR A 201 -5.16 1.21 -7.62
CA THR A 201 -4.52 0.00 -7.09
C THR A 201 -5.35 -1.25 -7.37
N ASN A 202 -6.67 -1.20 -7.22
CA ASN A 202 -7.53 -2.34 -7.54
C ASN A 202 -7.49 -2.72 -9.03
N LYS A 203 -7.45 -1.72 -9.93
CA LYS A 203 -7.24 -1.96 -11.36
C LYS A 203 -5.90 -2.63 -11.64
N ALA A 204 -4.82 -2.17 -11.00
CA ALA A 204 -3.51 -2.81 -11.12
C ALA A 204 -3.51 -4.25 -10.59
N LYS A 205 -4.21 -4.53 -9.48
CA LYS A 205 -4.39 -5.90 -8.96
C LYS A 205 -5.19 -6.79 -9.92
N ASP A 206 -6.20 -6.26 -10.60
CA ASP A 206 -6.93 -6.99 -11.64
C ASP A 206 -6.02 -7.31 -12.84
N SER A 207 -5.21 -6.35 -13.31
CA SER A 207 -4.21 -6.60 -14.37
C SER A 207 -3.19 -7.66 -13.95
N LEU A 208 -2.68 -7.60 -12.72
CA LEU A 208 -1.77 -8.62 -12.17
C LEU A 208 -2.43 -10.01 -12.11
N ARG A 209 -3.72 -10.06 -11.75
CA ARG A 209 -4.49 -11.31 -11.77
C ARG A 209 -4.59 -11.89 -13.18
N LYS A 210 -4.78 -11.05 -14.20
CA LYS A 210 -4.80 -11.47 -15.61
C LYS A 210 -3.45 -12.02 -16.04
N VAL A 211 -2.35 -11.32 -15.76
CA VAL A 211 -0.97 -11.78 -16.02
C VAL A 211 -0.74 -13.16 -15.39
N ARG A 212 -0.99 -13.30 -14.08
CA ARG A 212 -0.87 -14.57 -13.38
C ARG A 212 -1.73 -15.67 -14.01
N THR A 213 -2.98 -15.39 -14.34
CA THR A 213 -3.89 -16.37 -14.94
C THR A 213 -3.40 -16.82 -16.32
N ASN A 214 -2.89 -15.90 -17.13
CA ASN A 214 -2.32 -16.19 -18.44
C ASN A 214 -1.06 -17.07 -18.30
N SER A 215 -0.15 -16.75 -17.37
CA SER A 215 1.04 -17.57 -17.09
C SER A 215 0.65 -18.97 -16.61
N MET A 216 -0.34 -19.10 -15.72
CA MET A 216 -0.83 -20.40 -15.25
C MET A 216 -1.50 -21.20 -16.38
N ASN A 217 -2.22 -20.54 -17.28
CA ASN A 217 -2.83 -21.21 -18.44
C ASN A 217 -1.78 -21.65 -19.46
N LYS A 218 -0.70 -20.87 -19.67
CA LYS A 218 0.47 -21.29 -20.47
C LYS A 218 1.09 -22.56 -19.85
N LEU A 219 1.34 -22.55 -18.55
CA LEU A 219 1.92 -23.68 -17.82
C LEU A 219 1.06 -24.96 -17.88
N LYS A 220 -0.27 -24.84 -17.76
CA LYS A 220 -1.19 -25.98 -17.85
C LYS A 220 -1.19 -26.67 -19.21
N LYS A 221 -0.89 -25.94 -20.30
CA LYS A 221 -0.80 -26.51 -21.66
C LYS A 221 0.43 -27.41 -21.83
N SER A 222 1.48 -27.19 -21.04
CA SER A 222 2.72 -27.97 -21.08
C SER A 222 2.72 -29.17 -20.12
N LYS A 223 1.59 -29.47 -19.48
CA LYS A 223 1.47 -30.51 -18.45
C LYS A 223 1.78 -31.93 -18.97
N ASP A 224 1.51 -32.22 -20.24
CA ASP A 224 1.72 -33.56 -20.80
C ASP A 224 3.20 -33.87 -21.06
N THR A 225 4.04 -32.85 -21.24
CA THR A 225 5.46 -32.99 -21.58
C THR A 225 6.37 -32.92 -20.35
N VAL A 226 5.90 -32.32 -19.25
CA VAL A 226 6.71 -31.94 -18.10
C VAL A 226 6.27 -32.71 -16.85
N SER A 227 7.22 -33.06 -15.98
CA SER A 227 6.92 -33.65 -14.67
C SER A 227 5.98 -32.77 -13.83
N GLU A 228 4.95 -33.37 -13.25
CA GLU A 228 3.98 -32.72 -12.36
C GLU A 228 4.66 -32.01 -11.17
N ASP A 229 5.78 -32.53 -10.66
CA ASP A 229 6.53 -31.89 -9.58
C ASP A 229 7.17 -30.57 -10.03
N THR A 230 7.72 -30.52 -11.25
CA THR A 230 8.26 -29.30 -11.85
C THR A 230 7.16 -28.27 -12.06
N ILE A 231 6.00 -28.68 -12.59
CA ILE A 231 4.84 -27.79 -12.76
C ILE A 231 4.44 -27.17 -11.42
N ARG A 232 4.31 -27.97 -10.35
CA ARG A 232 3.95 -27.49 -9.00
C ARG A 232 4.96 -26.51 -8.44
N LEU A 233 6.24 -26.69 -8.71
CA LEU A 233 7.28 -25.75 -8.29
C LEU A 233 7.14 -24.42 -9.03
N ILE A 234 6.92 -24.44 -10.35
CA ILE A 234 6.72 -23.24 -11.17
C ILE A 234 5.46 -22.48 -10.74
N GLU A 235 4.35 -23.19 -10.47
CA GLU A 235 3.11 -22.57 -9.96
C GLU A 235 3.35 -21.84 -8.62
N LYS A 236 4.15 -22.43 -7.72
CA LYS A 236 4.54 -21.81 -6.46
C LYS A 236 5.39 -20.56 -6.70
N GLN A 237 6.33 -20.60 -7.64
CA GLN A 237 7.18 -19.45 -7.96
C GLN A 237 6.38 -18.29 -8.56
N ILE A 238 5.51 -18.54 -9.55
CA ILE A 238 4.63 -17.52 -10.14
C ILE A 238 3.73 -16.89 -9.06
N SER A 239 3.22 -17.72 -8.13
CA SER A 239 2.38 -17.23 -7.03
C SER A 239 3.18 -16.35 -6.06
N GLN A 240 4.42 -16.74 -5.72
CA GLN A 240 5.31 -15.92 -4.88
C GLN A 240 5.67 -14.59 -5.54
N MET A 241 5.98 -14.59 -6.84
CA MET A 241 6.22 -13.36 -7.61
C MET A 241 5.00 -12.43 -7.57
N ALA A 242 3.80 -12.98 -7.80
CA ALA A 242 2.57 -12.20 -7.73
C ALA A 242 2.31 -11.63 -6.32
N ASP A 243 2.55 -12.41 -5.26
CA ASP A 243 2.37 -11.95 -3.87
C ASP A 243 3.38 -10.83 -3.52
N ASP A 244 4.63 -10.95 -3.97
CA ASP A 244 5.66 -9.91 -3.84
C ASP A 244 5.23 -8.61 -4.57
N THR A 245 4.73 -8.73 -5.80
CA THR A 245 4.19 -7.59 -6.55
C THR A 245 2.97 -6.96 -5.86
N VAL A 246 2.05 -7.76 -5.31
CA VAL A 246 0.91 -7.22 -4.54
C VAL A 246 1.40 -6.44 -3.32
N ALA A 247 2.39 -6.95 -2.60
CA ALA A 247 2.98 -6.26 -1.45
C ALA A 247 3.63 -4.94 -1.87
N GLU A 248 4.29 -4.88 -3.03
CA GLU A 248 4.84 -3.64 -3.58
C GLU A 248 3.76 -2.62 -3.98
N LEU A 249 2.69 -3.06 -4.64
CA LEU A 249 1.54 -2.21 -4.96
C LEU A 249 0.90 -1.62 -3.68
N ASP A 250 0.77 -2.42 -2.62
CA ASP A 250 0.24 -1.96 -1.33
C ASP A 250 1.21 -1.01 -0.60
N ARG A 251 2.53 -1.20 -0.72
CA ARG A 251 3.53 -0.23 -0.24
C ARG A 251 3.39 1.12 -0.96
N HIS A 252 3.27 1.12 -2.29
CA HIS A 252 3.06 2.35 -3.05
C HIS A 252 1.77 3.07 -2.66
N LEU A 253 0.67 2.32 -2.47
CA LEU A 253 -0.59 2.88 -1.99
C LEU A 253 -0.44 3.50 -0.59
N ALA A 254 0.26 2.83 0.34
CA ALA A 254 0.47 3.35 1.69
C ALA A 254 1.31 4.64 1.70
N VAL A 255 2.40 4.66 0.92
CA VAL A 255 3.24 5.86 0.74
C VAL A 255 2.41 7.02 0.19
N LYS A 256 1.65 6.79 -0.89
CA LYS A 256 0.82 7.84 -1.49
C LYS A 256 -0.32 8.29 -0.59
N THR A 257 -0.92 7.39 0.17
CA THR A 257 -1.95 7.74 1.16
C THR A 257 -1.38 8.64 2.26
N LYS A 258 -0.16 8.36 2.72
CA LYS A 258 0.55 9.21 3.69
C LYS A 258 0.87 10.58 3.11
N GLU A 259 1.32 10.66 1.86
CA GLU A 259 1.56 11.93 1.16
C GLU A 259 0.29 12.76 0.96
N LEU A 260 -0.85 12.10 0.72
CA LEU A 260 -2.14 12.76 0.49
C LEU A 260 -2.78 13.32 1.77
N LEU A 261 -2.63 12.60 2.90
CA LEU A 261 -3.23 12.98 4.18
C LEU A 261 -2.30 13.84 5.04
N GLY A 262 -0.98 13.70 4.90
CA GLY A 262 0.02 14.53 5.56
C GLY A 262 -0.08 16.00 5.19
#